data_AF-A0A3E1NQ06-F1
#
_entry.id   AF-A0A3E1NQ06-F1
#
_cell.length_a   1.000
_cell.length_b   1.000
_cell.length_c   1.000
_cell.angle_alpha   90.00
_cell.angle_beta   90.00
_cell.angle_gamma   90.00
#
_symmetry.space_group_name_H-M   'P 1'
#
loop_
_entity.id
_entity.type
_entity.pdbx_description
1 polymer ?
#
loop_
_entity_poly.entity_id
_entity_poly.type
_entity_poly.pdbx_seq_one_letter_code
_entity_poly.pdbx_strand_id
1 'polypeptide(L)'
;MKVVIKATVPTVYQLSSLHAFKMGSAKHINGSFSAKKEFDTIKEAREYLKDLADDYYEGEPEQKRRHLGEDCLTLDACTAYIEKKEIE
;
A
#
# COMPACT_ATOMS: atom_id res chain seq x y z
N MET A 1 3.28 16.31 -11.40
CA MET A 1 3.80 14.95 -11.17
C MET A 1 2.75 14.22 -10.35
N LYS A 2 2.34 13.01 -10.73
CA LYS A 2 1.42 12.22 -9.92
C LYS A 2 2.18 11.12 -9.20
N VAL A 3 1.69 10.71 -8.04
CA VAL A 3 2.28 9.64 -7.24
C VAL A 3 1.22 8.56 -7.06
N VAL A 4 1.62 7.30 -7.16
CA VAL A 4 0.71 6.16 -7.05
C VAL A 4 1.23 5.22 -5.98
N ILE A 5 0.40 4.90 -5.01
CA ILE A 5 0.65 3.74 -4.15
C ILE A 5 0.10 2.51 -4.85
N LYS A 6 0.89 1.46 -4.95
CA LYS A 6 0.49 0.20 -5.58
C LYS A 6 0.88 -0.98 -4.70
N ALA A 7 -0.07 -1.89 -4.52
CA ALA A 7 0.12 -3.17 -3.88
C ALA A 7 -0.37 -4.28 -4.82
N THR A 8 0.32 -5.42 -4.85
CA THR A 8 -0.06 -6.57 -5.69
C THR A 8 0.12 -7.85 -4.90
N VAL A 9 -0.86 -8.75 -5.00
CA VAL A 9 -0.81 -10.08 -4.41
C VAL A 9 -1.08 -11.15 -5.48
N PRO A 10 -0.36 -12.27 -5.47
CA PRO A 10 -0.45 -13.28 -6.52
C PRO A 10 -1.73 -14.12 -6.43
N THR A 11 -2.32 -14.26 -5.24
CA THR A 11 -3.45 -15.15 -5.01
C THR A 11 -4.55 -14.51 -4.15
N VAL A 12 -5.73 -15.11 -4.20
CA VAL A 12 -6.89 -14.69 -3.38
C VAL A 12 -6.64 -14.85 -1.87
N TYR A 13 -5.72 -15.74 -1.46
CA TYR A 13 -5.42 -15.95 -0.03
C TYR A 13 -4.86 -14.69 0.65
N GLN A 14 -4.18 -13.84 -0.12
CA GLN A 14 -3.58 -12.59 0.35
C GLN A 14 -4.46 -11.37 0.04
N LEU A 15 -5.69 -11.58 -0.45
CA LEU A 15 -6.61 -10.51 -0.79
C LEU A 15 -7.04 -9.70 0.44
N SER A 16 -7.16 -10.34 1.60
CA SER A 16 -7.42 -9.66 2.87
C SER A 16 -6.30 -8.69 3.23
N SER A 17 -5.04 -9.10 3.07
CA SER A 17 -3.87 -8.24 3.30
C SER A 17 -3.85 -7.07 2.30
N LEU A 18 -4.29 -7.29 1.05
CA LEU A 18 -4.46 -6.20 0.07
C LEU A 18 -5.58 -5.22 0.48
N HIS A 19 -6.68 -5.71 1.05
CA HIS A 19 -7.80 -4.88 1.51
C HIS A 19 -7.46 -4.04 2.75
N ALA A 20 -6.48 -4.47 3.55
CA ALA A 20 -5.97 -3.69 4.68
C ALA A 20 -5.45 -2.31 4.28
N PHE A 21 -5.03 -2.14 3.01
CA PHE A 21 -4.61 -0.84 2.48
C PHE A 21 -5.75 0.13 2.18
N LYS A 22 -7.03 -0.26 2.37
CA LYS A 22 -8.22 0.59 2.12
C LYS A 22 -8.24 1.22 0.72
N MET A 23 -7.65 0.54 -0.26
CA MET A 23 -7.59 0.95 -1.66
C MET A 23 -8.53 0.09 -2.51
N GLY A 24 -9.09 0.65 -3.58
CA GLY A 24 -9.85 -0.14 -4.55
C GLY A 24 -8.98 -1.23 -5.17
N SER A 25 -9.46 -2.48 -5.14
CA SER A 25 -8.74 -3.63 -5.71
C SER A 25 -9.30 -4.04 -7.07
N ALA A 26 -8.42 -4.55 -7.93
CA ALA A 26 -8.75 -5.09 -9.25
C ALA A 26 -8.13 -6.48 -9.41
N LYS A 27 -8.87 -7.38 -10.05
CA LYS A 27 -8.40 -8.73 -10.39
C LYS A 27 -7.84 -8.73 -11.82
N HIS A 28 -6.69 -9.37 -12.00
CA HIS A 28 -6.04 -9.55 -13.29
C HIS A 28 -6.43 -10.90 -13.92
N ILE A 29 -6.24 -11.01 -15.24
CA ILE A 29 -6.56 -12.23 -16.01
C ILE A 29 -5.74 -13.43 -15.52
N ASN A 30 -4.50 -13.19 -15.07
CA ASN A 30 -3.62 -14.22 -14.50
C ASN A 30 -4.00 -14.66 -13.08
N GLY A 31 -5.09 -14.14 -12.51
CA GLY A 31 -5.58 -14.49 -11.18
C GLY A 31 -4.96 -13.69 -10.03
N SER A 32 -3.99 -12.80 -10.30
CA SER A 32 -3.46 -11.89 -9.28
C SER A 32 -4.41 -10.72 -9.01
N PHE A 33 -4.18 -10.03 -7.90
CA PHE A 33 -4.95 -8.85 -7.50
C PHE A 33 -4.01 -7.68 -7.27
N SER A 34 -4.44 -6.48 -7.61
CA SER A 34 -3.71 -5.26 -7.29
C SER A 34 -4.64 -4.20 -6.74
N ALA A 35 -4.13 -3.37 -5.84
CA ALA A 35 -4.82 -2.17 -5.40
C ALA A 35 -3.92 -0.96 -5.65
N LYS A 36 -4.54 0.17 -6.02
CA LYS A 36 -3.82 1.40 -6.28
C LYS A 36 -4.58 2.63 -5.80
N LYS A 37 -3.85 3.68 -5.46
CA LYS A 37 -4.40 5.00 -5.12
C LYS A 37 -3.45 6.09 -5.62
N GLU A 38 -4.01 7.10 -6.28
CA GLU A 38 -3.25 8.23 -6.82
C GLU A 38 -3.27 9.41 -5.84
N PHE A 39 -2.17 10.15 -5.81
CA PHE A 39 -1.94 11.34 -5.01
C PHE A 39 -1.26 12.40 -5.87
N ASP A 40 -1.45 13.67 -5.52
CA ASP A 40 -0.84 14.78 -6.22
C ASP A 40 0.59 15.03 -5.76
N THR A 41 0.91 14.65 -4.52
CA THR A 41 2.26 14.80 -3.96
C THR A 41 2.78 13.53 -3.29
N ILE A 42 4.11 13.41 -3.21
CA ILE A 42 4.75 12.32 -2.46
C ILE A 42 4.46 12.42 -0.96
N LYS A 43 4.28 13.65 -0.46
CA LYS A 43 3.98 13.91 0.95
C LYS A 43 2.64 13.28 1.36
N GLU A 44 1.60 13.50 0.57
CA GLU A 44 0.27 12.91 0.80
C GLU A 44 0.31 11.38 0.74
N ALA A 45 1.07 10.81 -0.21
CA ALA A 45 1.25 9.37 -0.31
C ALA A 45 1.94 8.79 0.95
N ARG A 46 2.97 9.47 1.46
CA ARG A 46 3.67 9.06 2.69
C ARG A 46 2.79 9.19 3.93
N GLU A 47 2.05 10.30 4.05
CA GLU A 47 1.08 10.50 5.14
C GLU A 47 0.02 9.39 5.12
N TYR A 48 -0.51 9.03 3.93
CA TYR A 48 -1.45 7.92 3.82
C TYR A 48 -0.90 6.57 4.29
N LEU A 49 0.34 6.22 3.93
CA LEU A 49 0.96 4.99 4.44
C LEU A 49 1.19 5.05 5.95
N LYS A 50 1.55 6.22 6.48
CA LYS A 50 1.75 6.40 7.91
C LYS A 50 0.44 6.21 8.68
N ASP A 51 -0.65 6.81 8.22
CA ASP A 51 -1.97 6.69 8.83
C ASP A 51 -2.47 5.24 8.80
N LEU A 52 -2.27 4.53 7.67
CA LEU A 52 -2.57 3.09 7.59
C LEU A 52 -1.76 2.27 8.58
N ALA A 53 -0.47 2.59 8.74
CA ALA A 53 0.40 1.88 9.67
C ALA A 53 0.05 2.18 11.13
N ASP A 54 -0.36 3.41 11.44
CA ASP A 54 -0.87 3.81 12.75
C ASP A 54 -2.16 3.05 13.11
N ASP A 55 -3.11 2.96 12.18
CA ASP A 55 -4.34 2.20 12.35
C ASP A 55 -4.08 0.70 12.50
N TYR A 56 -3.20 0.12 11.68
CA TYR A 56 -2.99 -1.33 11.61
C TYR A 56 -2.17 -1.87 12.77
N TYR A 57 -1.13 -1.14 13.20
CA TYR A 57 -0.23 -1.51 14.29
C TYR A 57 -0.51 -0.72 15.57
N GLU A 58 -1.78 -0.39 15.81
CA GLU A 58 -2.20 0.34 17.01
C GLU A 58 -1.74 -0.40 18.27
N GLY A 59 -0.99 0.27 19.14
CA GLY A 59 -0.40 -0.33 20.33
C GLY A 59 0.87 -1.16 20.09
N GLU A 60 1.34 -1.29 18.85
CA GLU A 60 2.53 -2.05 18.46
C GLU A 60 3.59 -1.18 17.74
N PRO A 61 4.19 -0.19 18.42
CA PRO A 61 5.09 0.79 17.77
C PRO A 61 6.35 0.15 17.17
N GLU A 62 6.82 -0.99 17.70
CA GLU A 62 7.95 -1.73 17.13
C GLU A 62 7.61 -2.37 15.79
N GLN A 63 6.40 -2.92 15.64
CA GLN A 63 5.93 -3.49 14.38
C GLN A 63 5.77 -2.40 13.32
N LYS A 64 5.17 -1.26 13.70
CA LYS A 64 5.07 -0.10 12.82
C LYS A 64 6.45 0.31 12.29
N ARG A 65 7.46 0.46 13.16
CA ARG A 65 8.82 0.86 12.75
C ARG A 65 9.50 -0.17 11.85
N ARG A 66 9.19 -1.45 12.02
CA ARG A 66 9.75 -2.54 11.20
C ARG A 66 9.15 -2.59 9.80
N HIS A 67 7.87 -2.26 9.67
CA HIS A 67 7.09 -2.50 8.46
C HIS A 67 6.74 -1.25 7.65
N LEU A 68 6.87 -0.05 8.25
CA LEU A 68 6.76 1.24 7.56
C LEU A 68 8.16 1.69 7.11
N GLY A 69 8.41 1.63 5.80
CA GLY A 69 9.58 2.22 5.17
C GLY A 69 9.32 3.66 4.71
N GLU A 70 10.32 4.28 4.09
CA GLU A 70 10.18 5.66 3.58
C GLU A 70 9.14 5.76 2.46
N ASP A 71 9.15 4.81 1.53
CA ASP A 71 8.28 4.78 0.34
C ASP A 71 7.53 3.44 0.20
N CYS A 72 7.40 2.69 1.30
CA CYS A 72 6.67 1.43 1.31
C CYS A 72 6.03 1.13 2.67
N LEU A 73 5.01 0.29 2.66
CA LEU A 73 4.37 -0.24 3.86
C LEU A 73 4.06 -1.72 3.65
N THR A 74 4.46 -2.56 4.59
CA THR A 74 4.08 -3.97 4.61
C THR A 74 2.98 -4.19 5.64
N LEU A 75 1.86 -4.77 5.22
CA LEU A 75 0.78 -5.21 6.11
C LEU A 75 0.62 -6.72 5.89
N ASP A 76 0.89 -7.50 6.95
CA ASP A 76 0.86 -8.96 6.90
C ASP A 76 1.72 -9.51 5.74
N ALA A 77 1.14 -10.18 4.75
CA ALA A 77 1.86 -10.77 3.61
C ALA A 77 1.88 -9.89 2.34
N CYS A 78 1.55 -8.61 2.44
CA CYS A 78 1.45 -7.69 1.31
C CYS A 78 2.23 -6.39 1.53
N THR A 79 3.04 -5.99 0.55
CA THR A 79 3.76 -4.72 0.57
C THR A 79 3.22 -3.78 -0.50
N ALA A 80 2.91 -2.55 -0.10
CA ALA A 80 2.59 -1.44 -0.98
C ALA A 80 3.83 -0.56 -1.19
N TYR A 81 4.01 -0.04 -2.40
CA TYR A 81 5.10 0.85 -2.77
C TYR A 81 4.57 2.16 -3.34
N ILE A 82 5.28 3.25 -3.08
CA ILE A 82 5.07 4.54 -3.72
C ILE A 82 5.83 4.55 -5.06
N GLU A 83 5.10 4.62 -6.18
CA GLU A 83 5.61 4.77 -7.53
C GLU A 83 5.39 6.23 -8.00
N LYS A 84 6.44 6.90 -8.47
CA LYS A 84 6.32 8.23 -9.11
C LYS A 84 5.88 8.03 -10.56
N LYS A 85 4.79 8.69 -10.97
CA LYS A 85 4.40 8.82 -12.36
C LYS A 85 4.80 10.19 -12.89
N GLU A 86 5.74 10.19 -13.82
CA GLU A 86 5.91 11.32 -14.75
C GLU A 86 4.69 11.34 -15.68
N ILE A 87 4.10 12.52 -15.83
CA ILE A 87 3.03 12.76 -16.80
C ILE A 87 3.78 13.18 -18.06
N GLU A 88 3.80 12.32 -19.08
CA GLU A 88 4.22 12.71 -20.43
C GLU A 88 3.24 13.72 -21.03
#